data_AF-A0A6J0BGQ9-F1
#
_entry.id   AF-A0A6J0BGQ9-F1
#
_cell.length_a   1.000
_cell.length_b   1.000
_cell.length_c   1.000
_cell.angle_alpha   90.00
_cell.angle_beta   90.00
_cell.angle_gamma   90.00
#
_symmetry.space_group_name_H-M   'P 1'
#
loop_
_entity.id
_entity.type
_entity.pdbx_description
1 polymer ?
#
loop_
_entity_poly.entity_id
_entity_poly.type
_entity_poly.pdbx_seq_one_letter_code
_entity_poly.pdbx_strand_id
1 'polypeptide(L)'
;MFQKTLDSKECLFWSHHLDTDIGLRLIHWLMGDYNDSAAKEFMHIFNTSVVYDVTTTDDGNLIVPKKLAVQDVRPRGTEINMSVHISETTPQFYETSIRLSSPDGMEHRSYKIDFLCKTPLPASIDLKTSNYRNRREK
;
A
#
# COMPACT_ATOMS: atom_id res chain seq x y z
N MET A 1 -13.40 -22.58 23.18
CA MET A 1 -14.83 -22.29 23.42
C MET A 1 -15.76 -23.00 22.42
N PHE A 2 -15.42 -24.22 21.96
CA PHE A 2 -16.26 -25.04 21.05
C PHE A 2 -16.46 -26.49 21.55
N GLN A 3 -16.05 -26.79 22.78
CA GLN A 3 -15.91 -28.17 23.27
C GLN A 3 -17.24 -28.80 23.77
N LYS A 4 -18.38 -28.16 23.51
CA LYS A 4 -19.65 -28.56 24.13
C LYS A 4 -20.87 -28.44 23.20
N THR A 5 -20.78 -28.83 21.92
CA THR A 5 -22.00 -29.02 21.08
C THR A 5 -21.82 -29.77 19.75
N LEU A 6 -20.71 -30.49 19.51
CA LEU A 6 -20.53 -31.22 18.25
C LEU A 6 -20.56 -32.73 18.51
N ASP A 7 -21.35 -33.47 17.73
CA ASP A 7 -21.38 -34.92 17.81
C ASP A 7 -20.08 -35.55 17.27
N SER A 8 -19.92 -36.87 17.44
CA SER A 8 -18.70 -37.58 17.01
C SER A 8 -18.44 -37.49 15.49
N LYS A 9 -19.49 -37.40 14.66
CA LYS A 9 -19.39 -37.30 13.21
C LYS A 9 -19.03 -35.89 12.77
N GLU A 10 -19.60 -34.88 13.42
CA GLU A 10 -19.26 -33.48 13.20
C GLU A 10 -17.82 -33.19 13.64
N CYS A 11 -17.39 -33.71 14.79
CA CYS A 11 -15.99 -33.62 15.21
C CYS A 11 -15.05 -34.21 14.15
N LEU A 12 -15.36 -35.40 13.64
CA LEU A 12 -14.57 -36.05 12.60
C LEU A 12 -14.57 -35.23 11.30
N PHE A 13 -15.73 -34.73 10.88
CA PHE A 13 -15.85 -33.86 9.71
C PHE A 13 -14.96 -32.62 9.83
N TRP A 14 -15.08 -31.86 10.92
CA TRP A 14 -14.28 -30.65 11.14
C TRP A 14 -12.79 -30.96 11.27
N SER A 15 -12.40 -32.09 11.88
CA SER A 15 -10.99 -32.49 11.97
C SER A 15 -10.31 -32.67 10.60
N HIS A 16 -11.08 -33.00 9.56
CA HIS A 16 -10.58 -33.16 8.19
C HIS A 16 -10.71 -31.90 7.32
N HIS A 17 -11.50 -30.90 7.76
CA HIS A 17 -11.87 -29.77 6.90
C HIS A 17 -11.52 -28.40 7.48
N LEU A 18 -11.13 -28.29 8.76
CA LEU A 18 -10.84 -27.02 9.45
C LEU A 18 -9.81 -26.14 8.74
N ASP A 19 -8.86 -26.73 8.03
CA ASP A 19 -7.78 -26.06 7.28
C ASP A 19 -8.02 -26.03 5.77
N THR A 20 -9.15 -26.57 5.30
CA THR A 20 -9.50 -26.59 3.87
C THR A 20 -10.29 -25.34 3.48
N ASP A 21 -10.18 -24.90 2.22
CA ASP A 21 -10.98 -23.78 1.69
C ASP A 21 -12.48 -24.00 1.92
N ILE A 22 -12.96 -25.24 1.74
CA ILE A 22 -14.38 -25.55 1.93
C ILE A 22 -14.81 -25.49 3.39
N GLY A 23 -14.00 -25.98 4.34
CA GLY A 23 -14.34 -25.91 5.76
C GLY A 23 -14.31 -24.48 6.29
N LEU A 24 -13.33 -23.67 5.87
CA LEU A 24 -13.27 -22.26 6.24
C LEU A 24 -14.49 -21.48 5.67
N ARG A 25 -14.96 -21.80 4.45
CA ARG A 25 -16.18 -21.21 3.88
C ARG A 25 -17.43 -21.61 4.65
N LEU A 26 -17.51 -22.87 5.10
CA LEU A 26 -18.64 -23.35 5.90
C LEU A 26 -18.67 -22.68 7.28
N ILE A 27 -17.52 -22.48 7.93
CA ILE A 27 -17.43 -21.74 9.19
C ILE A 27 -17.92 -20.30 8.99
N HIS A 28 -17.44 -19.63 7.94
CA HIS A 28 -17.89 -18.30 7.60
C HIS A 28 -19.40 -18.24 7.31
N TRP A 29 -19.96 -19.23 6.62
CA TRP A 29 -21.40 -19.35 6.42
C TRP A 29 -22.17 -19.57 7.73
N LEU A 30 -21.65 -20.39 8.65
CA LEU A 30 -22.25 -20.66 9.96
C LEU A 30 -22.29 -19.43 10.87
N MET A 31 -21.36 -18.47 10.70
CA MET A 31 -21.37 -17.22 11.47
C MET A 31 -22.62 -16.37 11.20
N GLY A 32 -23.23 -16.50 10.01
CA GLY A 32 -24.54 -15.93 9.67
C GLY A 32 -24.58 -14.40 9.51
N ASP A 33 -23.95 -13.64 10.40
CA ASP A 33 -23.83 -12.18 10.32
C ASP A 33 -22.47 -11.77 9.76
N TYR A 34 -22.48 -11.33 8.50
CA TYR A 34 -21.29 -10.83 7.80
C TYR A 34 -20.77 -9.48 8.35
N ASN A 35 -21.50 -8.84 9.27
CA ASN A 35 -21.03 -7.62 9.94
C ASN A 35 -20.22 -7.90 11.20
N ASP A 36 -20.29 -9.12 11.73
CA ASP A 36 -19.49 -9.57 12.87
C ASP A 36 -17.99 -9.46 12.56
N SER A 37 -17.20 -9.09 13.55
CA SER A 37 -15.76 -8.89 13.37
C SER A 37 -15.04 -10.17 12.96
N ALA A 38 -15.45 -11.32 13.50
CA ALA A 38 -14.86 -12.61 13.11
C ALA A 38 -15.24 -12.97 11.67
N ALA A 39 -16.49 -12.73 11.26
CA ALA A 39 -16.91 -12.96 9.88
C ALA A 39 -16.11 -12.10 8.87
N LYS A 40 -15.80 -10.85 9.22
CA LYS A 40 -14.96 -9.96 8.40
C LYS A 40 -13.51 -10.46 8.27
N GLU A 41 -12.93 -10.98 9.35
CA GLU A 41 -11.59 -11.60 9.31
C GLU A 41 -11.56 -12.80 8.36
N PHE A 42 -12.60 -13.65 8.38
CA PHE A 42 -12.72 -14.75 7.42
C PHE A 42 -12.85 -14.25 5.98
N MET A 43 -13.59 -13.17 5.72
CA MET A 43 -13.65 -12.57 4.38
C MET A 43 -12.30 -12.07 3.89
N HIS A 44 -11.49 -11.51 4.78
CA HIS A 44 -10.13 -11.10 4.42
C HIS A 44 -9.28 -12.28 3.91
N ILE A 45 -9.43 -13.48 4.48
CA ILE A 45 -8.71 -14.69 4.01
C ILE A 45 -9.08 -15.05 2.57
N PHE A 46 -10.34 -14.87 2.17
CA PHE A 46 -10.82 -15.21 0.83
C PHE A 46 -10.66 -14.09 -0.19
N ASN A 47 -10.46 -12.85 0.26
CA ASN A 47 -10.27 -11.70 -0.61
C ASN A 47 -8.88 -11.77 -1.26
N THR A 48 -8.85 -12.16 -2.53
CA THR A 48 -7.62 -12.22 -3.31
C THR A 48 -7.20 -10.83 -3.79
N SER A 49 -8.17 -9.96 -4.04
CA SER A 49 -7.93 -8.60 -4.52
C SER A 49 -8.11 -7.60 -3.39
N VAL A 50 -7.15 -6.68 -3.25
CA VAL A 50 -7.21 -5.60 -2.27
C VAL A 50 -6.90 -4.26 -2.96
N VAL A 51 -7.66 -3.23 -2.64
CA VAL A 51 -7.38 -1.85 -3.07
C VAL A 51 -6.89 -1.09 -1.86
N TYR A 52 -5.59 -0.80 -1.82
CA TYR A 52 -4.99 -0.07 -0.73
C TYR A 52 -5.13 1.43 -0.92
N ASP A 53 -5.39 2.14 0.18
CA ASP A 53 -5.12 3.57 0.29
C ASP A 53 -3.62 3.76 0.55
N VAL A 54 -2.99 4.60 -0.27
CA VAL A 54 -1.56 4.84 -0.24
C VAL A 54 -1.29 6.17 0.43
N THR A 55 -0.38 6.17 1.40
CA THR A 55 0.07 7.36 2.10
C THR A 55 1.58 7.40 2.14
N THR A 56 2.14 8.60 2.26
CA THR A 56 3.58 8.83 2.40
C THR A 56 3.84 9.67 3.64
N THR A 57 4.99 9.49 4.27
CA THR A 57 5.47 10.36 5.35
C THR A 57 6.16 11.62 4.84
N ASP A 58 6.25 11.77 3.52
CA ASP A 58 6.90 12.90 2.88
C ASP A 58 6.03 14.15 2.81
N ASP A 59 6.69 15.31 2.95
CA ASP A 59 6.07 16.63 2.99
C ASP A 59 6.04 17.34 1.62
N GLY A 60 6.08 16.62 0.50
CA GLY A 60 5.77 17.15 -0.85
C GLY A 60 6.83 16.95 -1.94
N ASN A 61 7.94 16.27 -1.65
CA ASN A 61 8.93 15.84 -2.63
C ASN A 61 8.50 14.59 -3.42
N LEU A 62 7.64 13.74 -2.85
CA LEU A 62 7.16 12.51 -3.45
C LEU A 62 5.64 12.53 -3.58
N ILE A 63 5.17 12.45 -4.82
CA ILE A 63 3.75 12.31 -5.14
C ILE A 63 3.48 10.85 -5.49
N VAL A 64 2.67 10.21 -4.65
CA VAL A 64 2.21 8.82 -4.81
C VAL A 64 0.74 8.79 -5.25
N PRO A 65 0.30 7.74 -5.99
CA PRO A 65 -1.10 7.57 -6.32
C PRO A 65 -1.89 7.33 -5.04
N LYS A 66 -3.09 7.91 -4.90
CA LYS A 66 -3.90 7.74 -3.67
C LYS A 66 -4.35 6.31 -3.42
N LYS A 67 -4.47 5.51 -4.49
CA LYS A 67 -4.96 4.12 -4.42
C LYS A 67 -4.09 3.20 -5.25
N LEU A 68 -3.90 1.98 -4.76
CA LEU A 68 -3.21 0.90 -5.47
C LEU A 68 -4.08 -0.36 -5.43
N ALA A 69 -4.46 -0.87 -6.59
CA ALA A 69 -5.20 -2.12 -6.71
C ALA A 69 -4.23 -3.29 -6.93
N VAL A 70 -4.32 -4.31 -6.08
CA VAL A 70 -3.61 -5.58 -6.21
C VAL A 70 -4.65 -6.66 -6.49
N GLN A 71 -4.57 -7.30 -7.66
CA GLN A 71 -5.59 -8.26 -8.10
C GLN A 71 -5.49 -9.62 -7.37
N ASP A 72 -4.27 -10.06 -7.07
CA ASP A 72 -4.02 -11.26 -6.27
C ASP A 72 -2.86 -11.02 -5.30
N VAL A 73 -3.15 -10.99 -4.00
CA VAL A 73 -2.18 -10.77 -2.92
C VAL A 73 -1.49 -12.07 -2.47
N ARG A 74 -1.92 -13.24 -2.96
CA ARG A 74 -1.44 -14.55 -2.49
C ARG A 74 -0.08 -14.98 -3.06
N PRO A 75 0.22 -14.77 -4.36
CA PRO A 75 1.49 -15.23 -4.91
C PRO A 75 2.62 -14.38 -4.37
N ARG A 76 3.66 -15.05 -3.87
CA ARG A 76 4.88 -14.40 -3.39
C ARG A 76 5.75 -14.01 -4.59
N GLY A 77 6.33 -12.82 -4.54
CA GLY A 77 7.24 -12.33 -5.58
C GLY A 77 6.55 -11.75 -6.82
N THR A 78 5.23 -11.51 -6.76
CA THR A 78 4.54 -10.76 -7.82
C THR A 78 5.00 -9.32 -7.81
N GLU A 79 5.50 -8.85 -8.96
CA GLU A 79 5.83 -7.44 -9.15
C GLU A 79 4.56 -6.65 -9.44
N ILE A 80 4.40 -5.53 -8.73
CA ILE A 80 3.26 -4.63 -8.88
C ILE A 80 3.81 -3.26 -9.25
N ASN A 81 3.44 -2.79 -10.43
CA ASN A 81 3.89 -1.51 -10.94
C ASN A 81 3.15 -0.36 -10.23
N MET A 82 3.91 0.56 -9.67
CA MET A 82 3.41 1.81 -9.10
C MET A 82 4.16 2.98 -9.75
N SER A 83 3.42 3.91 -10.33
CA SER A 83 4.00 5.16 -10.85
C SER A 83 4.07 6.19 -9.74
N VAL A 84 5.23 6.78 -9.52
CA VAL A 84 5.46 7.86 -8.54
C VAL A 84 6.14 9.04 -9.23
N HIS A 85 5.89 10.24 -8.73
CA HIS A 85 6.56 11.44 -9.21
C HIS A 85 7.42 12.03 -8.11
N ILE A 86 8.63 12.44 -8.46
CA ILE A 86 9.60 13.04 -7.54
C ILE A 86 9.85 14.48 -7.97
N SER A 87 9.83 15.41 -7.02
CA SER A 87 10.11 16.82 -7.26
C SER A 87 11.56 17.03 -7.72
N GLU A 88 11.78 17.98 -8.62
CA GLU A 88 13.12 18.39 -9.06
C GLU A 88 13.96 19.00 -7.93
N THR A 89 13.33 19.49 -6.87
CA THR A 89 13.99 20.06 -5.68
C THR A 89 14.46 18.99 -4.69
N THR A 90 14.18 17.72 -4.97
CA THR A 90 14.52 16.62 -4.08
C THR A 90 16.05 16.46 -3.99
N PRO A 91 16.63 16.29 -2.79
CA PRO A 91 18.05 16.02 -2.64
C PRO A 91 18.50 14.78 -3.42
N GLN A 92 19.80 14.70 -3.73
CA GLN A 92 20.39 13.57 -4.46
C GLN A 92 20.11 12.22 -3.77
N PHE A 93 20.16 12.19 -2.45
CA PHE A 93 19.79 11.05 -1.64
C PHE A 93 18.55 11.43 -0.84
N TYR A 94 17.48 10.68 -1.07
CA TYR A 94 16.19 10.96 -0.45
C TYR A 94 15.56 9.65 0.01
N GLU A 95 15.29 9.58 1.31
CA GLU A 95 14.72 8.41 1.97
C GLU A 95 13.33 8.77 2.47
N THR A 96 12.36 7.88 2.24
CA THR A 96 10.99 8.07 2.73
C THR A 96 10.30 6.73 2.93
N SER A 97 9.04 6.78 3.39
CA SER A 97 8.22 5.60 3.61
C SER A 97 6.88 5.70 2.88
N ILE A 98 6.51 4.63 2.17
CA ILE A 98 5.17 4.44 1.61
C ILE A 98 4.41 3.47 2.50
N ARG A 99 3.19 3.85 2.88
CA ARG A 99 2.27 3.03 3.65
C ARG A 99 1.05 2.69 2.80
N LEU A 100 0.68 1.42 2.82
CA LEU A 100 -0.53 0.88 2.20
C LEU A 100 -1.46 0.44 3.33
N SER A 101 -2.69 0.94 3.31
CA SER A 101 -3.73 0.56 4.27
C SER A 101 -4.92 -0.02 3.51
N SER A 102 -5.40 -1.18 3.91
CA SER A 102 -6.64 -1.71 3.35
C SER A 102 -7.84 -0.85 3.79
N PRO A 103 -8.95 -0.82 3.01
CA PRO A 103 -10.10 0.03 3.33
C PRO A 103 -10.82 -0.39 4.63
N ASP A 104 -10.69 -1.66 5.02
CA ASP A 104 -11.21 -2.22 6.26
C ASP A 104 -10.27 -1.97 7.46
N GLY A 105 -9.07 -1.41 7.25
CA GLY A 105 -8.06 -1.17 8.28
C GLY A 105 -7.44 -2.44 8.86
N MET A 106 -7.70 -3.61 8.27
CA MET A 106 -7.20 -4.89 8.78
C MET A 106 -5.77 -5.19 8.32
N GLU A 107 -5.36 -4.59 7.21
CA GLU A 107 -4.05 -4.81 6.61
C GLU A 107 -3.29 -3.50 6.46
N HIS A 108 -2.07 -3.49 7.01
CA HIS A 108 -1.14 -2.38 6.88
C HIS A 108 0.22 -2.89 6.40
N ARG A 109 0.74 -2.26 5.35
CA ARG A 109 2.09 -2.52 4.86
C ARG A 109 2.87 -1.22 4.84
N SER A 110 4.11 -1.25 5.31
CA SER A 110 5.00 -0.09 5.31
C SER A 110 6.32 -0.45 4.65
N TYR A 111 6.71 0.35 3.67
CA TYR A 111 7.93 0.16 2.89
C TYR A 111 8.82 1.39 3.07
N LYS A 112 10.08 1.16 3.43
CA LYS A 112 11.12 2.18 3.37
C LYS A 112 11.73 2.18 1.98
N ILE A 113 11.84 3.34 1.36
CA ILE A 113 12.30 3.48 -0.02
C ILE A 113 13.38 4.54 -0.07
N ASP A 114 14.49 4.18 -0.70
CA ASP A 114 15.62 5.05 -0.96
C ASP A 114 15.67 5.44 -2.44
N PHE A 115 15.71 6.74 -2.70
CA PHE A 115 15.85 7.29 -4.03
C PHE A 115 17.26 7.89 -4.21
N LEU A 116 17.89 7.52 -5.32
CA LEU A 116 19.08 8.17 -5.83
C LEU A 116 18.68 9.08 -7.01
N CYS A 117 18.38 10.33 -6.69
CA CYS A 117 17.96 11.33 -7.66
C CYS A 117 19.18 11.92 -8.39
N LYS A 118 19.02 12.24 -9.67
CA LYS A 118 20.03 13.04 -10.37
C LYS A 118 19.98 14.46 -9.81
N THR A 119 21.13 15.02 -9.46
CA THR A 119 21.22 16.42 -9.02
C THR A 119 20.63 17.32 -10.09
N PRO A 120 19.74 18.28 -9.75
CA PRO A 120 19.32 19.28 -10.71
C PRO A 120 20.58 20.04 -11.15
N LEU A 121 20.83 20.06 -12.46
CA LEU A 121 21.87 20.91 -13.03
C LEU A 121 21.51 22.35 -12.61
N PRO A 122 22.45 23.13 -12.04
CA PRO A 122 22.18 24.53 -11.81
C PRO A 122 21.80 25.12 -13.16
N ALA A 123 20.58 25.68 -13.25
CA ALA A 123 20.14 26.42 -14.41
C ALA A 123 21.29 27.36 -14.79
N SER A 124 21.81 27.19 -16.00
CA SER A 124 22.92 27.99 -16.51
C SER A 124 22.57 29.44 -16.24
N ILE A 125 23.32 30.11 -15.37
CA ILE A 125 23.14 31.54 -15.16
C ILE A 125 23.51 32.16 -16.49
N ASP A 126 22.49 32.45 -17.29
CA ASP A 126 22.61 33.20 -18.53
C ASP A 126 22.94 34.64 -18.10
N LEU A 127 24.23 34.88 -17.80
CA LEU A 127 24.82 36.19 -17.60
C LEU A 127 24.79 36.92 -18.94
N LYS A 128 23.59 37.27 -19.41
CA LYS A 128 23.41 38.29 -20.44
C LYS A 128 23.77 39.62 -19.80
N THR A 129 25.04 39.95 -20.00
CA THR A 129 25.67 41.23 -19.81
C THR A 129 24.77 42.32 -20.38
N SER A 130 24.05 43.04 -19.51
CA SER A 130 23.40 44.30 -19.86
C SER A 130 24.22 45.44 -19.27
N ASN A 131 25.32 45.74 -19.95
CA ASN A 131 26.03 47.00 -19.84
C ASN A 131 25.09 48.14 -20.30
N TYR A 132 24.24 48.66 -19.42
CA TYR A 132 23.64 49.98 -19.62
C TYR A 132 24.49 51.03 -18.91
N ARG A 133 25.48 51.48 -19.70
CA ARG A 133 26.15 52.79 -19.68
C ARG A 133 25.48 53.84 -18.76
N ASN A 134 26.22 54.21 -17.72
CA ASN A 134 26.27 55.58 -17.22
C ASN A 134 26.62 56.53 -18.38
N ARG A 135 25.66 57.37 -18.81
CA ARG A 135 25.95 58.64 -19.49
C ARG A 135 24.70 59.51 -19.56
N ARG A 136 24.64 60.54 -18.73
CA ARG A 136 24.44 61.94 -19.16
C ARG A 136 24.71 62.89 -18.01
N GLU A 137 25.75 63.68 -18.22
CA GLU A 137 26.05 64.95 -17.57
C GLU A 137 24.97 65.98 -17.92
N LYS A 138 24.49 66.75 -16.94
CA LYS A 138 24.70 68.20 -16.78
C LYS A 138 23.84 68.75 -15.65
#